data_AF-A0A0B1P3Q7-F1
#
_entry.id   AF-A0A0B1P3Q7-F1
#
_cell.length_a   1.000
_cell.length_b   1.000
_cell.length_c   1.000
_cell.angle_alpha   90.00
_cell.angle_beta   90.00
_cell.angle_gamma   90.00
#
_symmetry.space_group_name_H-M   'P 1'
#
loop_
_entity.id
_entity.type
_entity.pdbx_description
1 polymer ?
#
loop_
_entity_poly.entity_id
_entity_poly.type
_entity_poly.pdbx_seq_one_letter_code
_entity_poly.pdbx_strand_id
1 'polypeptide(L)'
;MAITQQNCSRAPSCGNCGSKNHSEDLCMATTKCRNCGGPHRSDSRRCLARPTRSGAPTKEQMKAFRQAGEREFQAVLRAKAAEESATSAEDFSVGKISSQTTEVDANANIITASPVDSSMGDALRL
;
A
#
# COMPACT_ATOMS: atom_id res chain seq x y z
N MET A 1 12.68 21.33 -30.79
CA MET A 1 11.23 21.06 -30.94
C MET A 1 10.53 21.77 -29.79
N ALA A 2 9.82 22.86 -30.09
CA ALA A 2 9.07 23.60 -29.08
C ALA A 2 7.84 22.77 -28.68
N ILE A 3 7.69 22.51 -27.38
CA ILE A 3 6.42 22.01 -26.83
C ILE A 3 5.46 23.19 -26.94
N THR A 4 4.59 23.20 -27.94
CA THR A 4 3.50 24.16 -27.99
C THR A 4 2.59 23.87 -26.80
N GLN A 5 2.67 24.73 -25.78
CA GLN A 5 1.75 24.70 -24.66
C GLN A 5 0.39 25.14 -25.21
N GLN A 6 -0.40 24.19 -25.68
CA GLN A 6 -1.76 24.46 -26.14
C GLN A 6 -2.57 24.92 -24.92
N ASN A 7 -2.92 26.19 -24.87
CA ASN A 7 -3.73 26.78 -23.83
C ASN A 7 -5.10 26.07 -23.84
N CYS A 8 -5.34 25.19 -22.88
CA CYS A 8 -6.60 24.48 -22.79
C CYS A 8 -7.64 25.42 -22.18
N SER A 9 -8.74 25.68 -22.89
CA SER A 9 -9.88 26.46 -22.36
C SER A 9 -10.67 25.70 -21.28
N ARG A 10 -10.34 24.44 -21.03
CA ARG A 10 -10.98 23.64 -19.98
C ARG A 10 -10.52 24.11 -18.61
N ALA A 11 -11.49 24.35 -17.73
CA ALA A 11 -11.23 24.57 -16.31
C ALA A 11 -10.33 23.45 -15.74
N PRO A 12 -9.39 23.80 -14.85
CA PRO A 12 -8.56 22.82 -14.19
C PRO A 12 -9.42 21.81 -13.43
N SER A 13 -8.94 20.58 -13.35
CA SER A 13 -9.60 19.51 -12.61
C SER A 13 -8.56 18.77 -11.80
N CYS A 14 -8.93 18.34 -10.61
CA CYS A 14 -8.11 17.53 -9.73
C CYS A 14 -7.50 16.33 -10.47
N GLY A 15 -6.18 16.22 -10.48
CA GLY A 15 -5.46 15.12 -11.12
C GLY A 15 -5.61 13.77 -10.41
N ASN A 16 -6.16 13.75 -9.20
CA ASN A 16 -6.39 12.52 -8.43
C ASN A 16 -7.75 11.86 -8.74
N CYS A 17 -8.84 12.64 -8.76
CA CYS A 17 -10.20 12.12 -8.97
C CYS A 17 -10.93 12.74 -10.16
N GLY A 18 -10.41 13.84 -10.71
CA GLY A 18 -11.03 14.55 -11.81
C GLY A 18 -12.17 15.51 -11.43
N SER A 19 -12.41 15.77 -10.15
CA SER A 19 -13.35 16.79 -9.74
C SER A 19 -12.87 18.20 -10.15
N LYS A 20 -13.80 19.11 -10.45
CA LYS A 20 -13.52 20.54 -10.60
C LYS A 20 -13.79 21.33 -9.32
N ASN A 21 -14.30 20.65 -8.28
CA ASN A 21 -14.85 21.30 -7.10
C ASN A 21 -13.83 21.49 -5.98
N HIS A 22 -12.63 20.93 -6.11
CA HIS A 22 -11.55 21.06 -5.12
C HIS A 22 -10.18 21.09 -5.79
N SER A 23 -9.19 21.65 -5.09
CA SER A 23 -7.78 21.53 -5.43
C SER A 23 -7.25 20.13 -5.10
N GLU A 24 -6.13 19.75 -5.70
CA GLU A 24 -5.52 18.43 -5.48
C GLU A 24 -5.17 18.17 -4.01
N ASP A 25 -4.75 19.21 -3.28
CA ASP A 25 -4.36 19.12 -1.86
C ASP A 25 -5.52 18.75 -0.93
N LEU A 26 -6.76 19.05 -1.34
CA LEU A 26 -7.98 18.72 -0.59
C LEU A 26 -8.60 17.39 -1.05
N CYS A 27 -7.95 16.68 -1.98
CA CYS A 27 -8.51 15.46 -2.54
C CYS A 27 -8.20 14.25 -1.66
N MET A 28 -9.25 13.66 -1.09
CA MET A 28 -9.15 12.42 -0.30
C MET A 28 -9.23 11.14 -1.15
N ALA A 29 -9.43 11.26 -2.47
CA ALA A 29 -9.60 10.09 -3.32
C ALA A 29 -8.25 9.42 -3.61
N THR A 30 -8.26 8.08 -3.72
CA THR A 30 -7.10 7.38 -4.29
C THR A 30 -6.92 7.79 -5.75
N THR A 31 -5.73 8.24 -6.10
CA THR A 31 -5.39 8.72 -7.45
C THR A 31 -5.68 7.67 -8.51
N LYS A 32 -6.54 8.01 -9.48
CA LYS A 32 -6.87 7.16 -10.63
C LYS A 32 -6.62 7.90 -11.94
N CYS A 33 -5.82 7.30 -12.82
CA CYS A 33 -5.51 7.86 -14.12
C CYS A 33 -6.77 7.89 -15.00
N ARG A 34 -7.13 9.04 -15.56
CA ARG A 34 -8.29 9.16 -16.45
C ARG A 34 -8.09 8.48 -17.80
N ASN A 35 -6.83 8.28 -18.23
CA ASN A 35 -6.53 7.77 -19.56
C ASN A 35 -6.47 6.23 -19.58
N CYS A 36 -5.79 5.63 -18.60
CA CYS A 36 -5.60 4.18 -18.50
C CYS A 36 -6.24 3.53 -17.26
N GLY A 37 -6.81 4.28 -16.32
CA GLY A 37 -7.41 3.70 -15.11
C GLY A 37 -6.41 3.28 -14.03
N GLY A 38 -5.10 3.37 -14.27
CA GLY A 38 -4.05 2.96 -13.33
C GLY A 38 -3.87 3.86 -12.09
N PRO A 39 -3.16 3.40 -11.05
CA PRO A 39 -2.96 4.11 -9.79
C PRO A 39 -1.87 5.20 -9.89
N HIS A 40 -2.10 6.19 -10.76
CA HIS A 40 -1.22 7.35 -10.94
C HIS A 40 -1.96 8.51 -11.64
N ARG A 41 -1.38 9.71 -11.67
CA ARG A 41 -1.94 10.87 -12.40
C ARG A 41 -1.80 10.71 -13.92
N SER A 42 -2.67 11.38 -14.69
CA SER A 42 -2.69 11.27 -16.16
C SER A 42 -1.45 11.84 -16.87
N ASP A 43 -0.77 12.80 -16.25
CA ASP A 43 0.47 13.43 -16.74
C ASP A 43 1.73 12.62 -16.39
N SER A 44 1.60 11.58 -15.56
CA SER A 44 2.68 10.69 -15.16
C SER A 44 3.34 10.03 -16.37
N ARG A 45 4.67 9.90 -16.31
CA ARG A 45 5.45 9.11 -17.28
C ARG A 45 5.13 7.61 -17.22
N ARG A 46 4.48 7.14 -16.15
CA ARG A 46 4.00 5.76 -16.00
C ARG A 46 2.76 5.45 -16.86
N CYS A 47 2.10 6.47 -17.38
CA CYS A 47 0.87 6.31 -18.16
C CYS A 47 1.17 5.81 -19.57
N LEU A 48 0.90 4.54 -19.86
CA LEU A 48 1.05 3.98 -21.21
C LEU A 48 0.06 4.57 -22.22
N ALA A 49 -1.05 5.14 -21.74
CA ALA A 49 -2.01 5.86 -22.57
C ALA A 49 -1.53 7.28 -22.95
N ARG A 50 -0.38 7.74 -22.42
CA ARG A 50 0.19 9.05 -22.74
C ARG A 50 0.80 9.02 -24.15
N PRO A 51 0.41 9.95 -25.05
CA PRO A 51 1.06 10.08 -26.34
C PRO A 51 2.57 10.33 -26.21
N THR A 52 3.34 9.70 -27.09
CA THR A 52 4.80 9.83 -27.16
C THR A 52 5.22 10.57 -28.43
N ARG A 53 6.53 10.79 -28.61
CA ARG A 53 7.07 11.35 -29.87
C ARG A 53 6.78 10.46 -31.08
N SER A 54 6.55 9.17 -30.85
CA SER A 54 6.19 8.19 -31.89
C SER A 54 4.70 8.18 -32.22
N GLY A 55 3.87 8.97 -31.52
CA GLY A 55 2.44 9.07 -31.75
C GLY A 55 1.59 8.69 -30.54
N ALA A 56 0.27 8.73 -30.75
CA ALA A 56 -0.73 8.31 -29.78
C ALA A 56 -0.98 6.79 -29.87
N PRO A 57 -1.32 6.11 -28.75
CA PRO A 57 -1.69 4.69 -28.77
C PRO A 57 -2.90 4.40 -29.67
N THR A 58 -2.92 3.21 -30.27
CA THR A 58 -4.07 2.72 -31.04
C THR A 58 -5.27 2.43 -30.13
N LYS A 59 -6.46 2.26 -30.72
CA LYS A 59 -7.68 1.92 -29.98
C LYS A 59 -7.55 0.59 -29.24
N GLU A 60 -6.90 -0.39 -29.86
CA GLU A 60 -6.65 -1.72 -29.33
C GLU A 60 -5.66 -1.66 -28.16
N GLN A 61 -4.58 -0.88 -28.31
CA GLN A 61 -3.63 -0.61 -27.21
C GLN A 61 -4.32 0.09 -26.03
N MET A 62 -5.17 1.09 -26.31
CA MET A 62 -5.95 1.79 -25.29
C MET A 62 -6.88 0.84 -24.52
N LYS A 63 -7.48 -0.15 -25.19
CA LYS A 63 -8.29 -1.17 -24.53
C LYS A 63 -7.45 -2.00 -23.57
N ALA A 64 -6.28 -2.46 -24.01
CA ALA A 64 -5.36 -3.23 -23.17
C ALA A 64 -4.85 -2.41 -21.97
N PHE A 65 -4.46 -1.15 -22.19
CA PHE A 65 -3.98 -0.27 -21.12
C PHE A 65 -5.06 0.02 -20.08
N ARG A 66 -6.31 0.23 -20.51
CA ARG A 66 -7.45 0.40 -19.58
C ARG A 66 -7.70 -0.84 -18.74
N GLN A 67 -7.65 -2.01 -19.37
CA GLN A 67 -7.83 -3.27 -18.65
C GLN A 67 -6.70 -3.52 -17.62
N ALA A 68 -5.45 -3.28 -18.02
CA ALA A 68 -4.29 -3.42 -17.14
C ALA A 68 -4.33 -2.40 -16.00
N GLY A 69 -4.55 -1.12 -16.32
CA GLY A 69 -4.59 -0.05 -15.33
C GLY A 69 -5.73 -0.23 -14.33
N GLU A 70 -6.93 -0.61 -14.77
CA GLU A 70 -8.03 -0.91 -13.84
C GLU A 70 -7.65 -2.05 -12.89
N ARG A 71 -7.03 -3.12 -13.40
CA ARG A 71 -6.59 -4.25 -12.56
C ARG A 71 -5.58 -3.83 -11.51
N GLU A 72 -4.60 -3.00 -11.88
CA GLU A 72 -3.60 -2.45 -10.95
C GLU A 72 -4.26 -1.55 -9.90
N PHE A 73 -5.19 -0.69 -10.31
CA PHE A 73 -5.91 0.18 -9.39
C PHE A 73 -6.73 -0.61 -8.37
N GLN A 74 -7.44 -1.65 -8.81
CA GLN A 74 -8.18 -2.55 -7.92
C GLN A 74 -7.26 -3.32 -6.97
N ALA A 75 -6.07 -3.73 -7.42
CA ALA A 75 -5.08 -4.35 -6.55
C ALA A 75 -4.62 -3.39 -5.43
N VAL A 76 -4.38 -2.12 -5.76
CA VAL A 76 -4.04 -1.09 -4.76
C VAL A 76 -5.18 -0.87 -3.77
N LEU A 77 -6.43 -0.82 -4.23
CA LEU A 77 -7.58 -0.69 -3.31
C LEU A 77 -7.68 -1.88 -2.34
N ARG A 78 -7.46 -3.10 -2.83
CA ARG A 78 -7.43 -4.30 -1.97
C ARG A 78 -6.27 -4.28 -0.98
N ALA A 79 -5.09 -3.86 -1.40
CA ALA A 79 -3.93 -3.75 -0.51
C ALA A 79 -4.20 -2.74 0.62
N LYS A 80 -4.75 -1.56 0.30
CA LYS A 80 -5.12 -0.55 1.30
C LYS A 80 -6.16 -1.07 2.29
N ALA A 81 -7.19 -1.77 1.81
CA ALA A 81 -8.20 -2.36 2.69
C ALA A 81 -7.59 -3.43 3.63
N ALA A 82 -6.65 -4.23 3.13
CA ALA A 82 -5.94 -5.20 3.94
C ALA A 82 -5.05 -4.52 5.00
N GLU A 83 -4.33 -3.45 4.65
CA GLU A 83 -3.53 -2.65 5.57
C GLU A 83 -4.38 -2.02 6.68
N GLU A 84 -5.54 -1.45 6.34
CA GLU A 84 -6.49 -0.90 7.31
C GLU A 84 -7.05 -1.98 8.24
N SER A 85 -7.34 -3.17 7.72
CA SER A 85 -7.77 -4.30 8.55
C SER A 85 -6.68 -4.80 9.51
N ALA A 86 -5.41 -4.81 9.07
CA ALA A 86 -4.28 -5.27 9.88
C ALA A 86 -3.96 -4.28 11.01
N THR A 87 -3.94 -2.98 10.71
CA THR A 87 -3.73 -1.92 11.71
C THR A 87 -4.82 -1.92 12.78
N SER A 88 -6.08 -2.13 12.39
CA SER A 88 -7.17 -2.28 13.37
C SER A 88 -6.97 -3.48 14.30
N ALA A 89 -6.42 -4.60 13.82
CA ALA A 89 -6.17 -5.80 14.61
C ALA A 89 -4.99 -5.65 15.61
N GLU A 90 -3.99 -4.83 15.28
CA GLU A 90 -2.87 -4.52 16.17
C GLU A 90 -3.29 -3.58 17.32
N ASP A 91 -4.18 -2.61 17.07
CA ASP A 91 -4.73 -1.74 18.12
C ASP A 91 -5.53 -2.52 19.18
N PHE A 92 -6.28 -3.55 18.77
CA PHE A 92 -6.96 -4.46 19.73
C PHE A 92 -5.97 -5.33 20.53
N SER A 93 -4.76 -5.55 20.01
CA SER A 93 -3.75 -6.38 20.66
C SER A 93 -2.93 -5.60 21.69
N VAL A 94 -2.59 -4.32 21.42
CA VAL A 94 -1.89 -3.44 22.37
C VAL A 94 -2.79 -3.10 23.59
N GLY A 95 -4.09 -2.88 23.38
CA GLY A 95 -5.05 -2.67 24.46
C GLY A 95 -5.18 -3.88 25.41
N LYS A 96 -4.93 -5.10 24.93
CA LYS A 96 -4.99 -6.34 25.72
C LYS A 96 -3.75 -6.57 26.57
N ILE A 97 -2.60 -6.01 26.19
CA ILE A 97 -1.35 -6.09 26.98
C ILE A 97 -1.34 -5.02 28.08
N SER A 98 -1.92 -3.85 27.83
CA SER A 98 -2.00 -2.74 28.80
C SER A 98 -2.88 -3.06 30.02
N SER A 99 -3.91 -3.92 29.88
CA SER A 99 -4.74 -4.37 31.01
C SER A 99 -4.15 -5.55 31.81
N GLN A 100 -2.93 -6.01 31.51
CA GLN A 100 -2.27 -7.10 32.25
C GLN A 100 -1.12 -6.66 33.16
N THR A 101 -0.92 -5.36 33.42
CA THR A 101 0.19 -4.89 34.27
C THR A 101 -0.24 -3.95 35.39
N THR A 102 -0.82 -4.54 36.44
CA THR A 102 -0.93 -4.06 37.83
C THR A 102 -1.24 -5.35 38.63
N GLU A 103 -0.51 -5.87 39.64
CA GLU A 103 0.31 -5.26 40.70
C GLU A 103 1.35 -6.26 41.25
N VAL A 104 2.33 -5.71 41.97
CA VAL A 104 3.57 -6.28 42.53
C VAL A 104 3.29 -6.92 43.92
N ASP A 105 4.00 -7.99 44.31
CA ASP A 105 4.86 -8.05 45.53
C ASP A 105 5.19 -9.48 46.01
N ALA A 106 6.34 -9.59 46.65
CA ALA A 106 7.19 -10.75 46.87
C ALA A 106 6.68 -11.79 47.89
N ASN A 107 7.01 -13.06 47.63
CA ASN A 107 7.26 -14.04 48.67
C ASN A 107 8.31 -15.04 48.18
N ALA A 108 9.53 -14.86 48.68
CA ALA A 108 10.62 -15.80 48.54
C ALA A 108 10.34 -17.03 49.41
N ASN A 109 10.40 -18.23 48.82
CA ASN A 109 10.94 -19.37 49.56
C ASN A 109 11.80 -20.23 48.64
N ILE A 110 13.10 -20.07 48.88
CA ILE A 110 14.18 -20.91 48.40
C ILE A 110 14.04 -22.27 49.09
N ILE A 111 13.85 -23.34 48.31
CA ILE A 111 14.38 -24.65 48.69
C ILE A 111 15.33 -25.10 47.61
N THR A 112 16.60 -24.96 47.94
CA THR A 112 17.77 -25.58 47.34
C THR A 112 17.68 -27.10 47.42
N ALA A 113 17.85 -27.78 46.29
CA ALA A 113 18.56 -29.06 46.20
C ALA A 113 19.23 -29.14 44.82
N SER A 114 20.56 -28.96 44.80
CA SER A 114 21.42 -29.12 43.63
C SER A 114 21.85 -30.60 43.48
N PRO A 115 22.82 -30.96 42.61
CA PRO A 115 22.59 -31.50 41.28
C PRO A 115 23.23 -32.90 41.09
N VAL A 116 22.86 -33.64 40.05
CA VAL A 116 23.67 -34.77 39.51
C VAL A 116 23.25 -34.98 38.06
N ASP A 117 24.00 -34.45 37.10
CA ASP A 117 25.21 -34.96 36.42
C ASP A 117 24.87 -35.74 35.13
N SER A 118 25.10 -34.99 34.04
CA SER A 118 25.56 -35.34 32.69
C SER A 118 25.46 -36.78 32.18
N SER A 119 25.05 -36.91 30.91
CA SER A 119 25.95 -37.49 29.89
C SER A 119 25.43 -37.24 28.48
N MET A 120 26.18 -36.46 27.69
CA MET A 120 26.11 -36.47 26.23
C MET A 120 26.63 -37.82 25.71
N GLY A 121 26.05 -38.27 24.60
CA GLY A 121 26.50 -39.44 23.86
C GLY A 121 26.08 -39.33 22.40
N ASP A 122 26.79 -38.48 21.66
CA ASP A 122 26.89 -38.56 20.20
C ASP A 122 27.42 -39.95 19.80
N ALA A 123 26.75 -40.64 18.87
CA ALA A 123 27.37 -41.71 18.10
C ALA A 123 26.71 -41.89 16.73
N LEU A 124 27.48 -41.52 15.72
CA LEU A 124 27.35 -41.79 14.29
C LEU A 124 27.49 -43.30 13.96
N ARG A 125 26.98 -43.69 12.78
CA ARG A 125 27.17 -44.95 11.98
C ARG A 125 26.07 -46.00 12.16
N LEU A 126 25.52 -46.64 11.12
CA LEU A 126 25.91 -46.85 9.72
C LEU A 126 24.63 -47.04 8.88
#